data_AF-A0A6N7H4F2-F1
#
_entry.id   AF-A0A6N7H4F2-F1
#
_cell.length_a   1.000
_cell.length_b   1.000
_cell.length_c   1.000
_cell.angle_alpha   90.00
_cell.angle_beta   90.00
_cell.angle_gamma   90.00
#
_symmetry.space_group_name_H-M   'P 1'
#
loop_
_entity.id
_entity.type
_entity.pdbx_description
1 polymer ?
#
loop_
_entity_poly.entity_id
_entity_poly.type
_entity_poly.pdbx_seq_one_letter_code
_entity_poly.pdbx_strand_id
1 'polypeptide(L)'
;MTLEKLGIPTVSVVTEPFGYKARAEVTALGLGMVAIQILPHPIGQISDEEMRALTDEAYDEVVFGLTRPAEEVAQAYQEAVAPRSAYSR
;
A
#
# COMPACT_ATOMS: atom_id res chain seq x y z
N MET A 1 -2.21 -13.80 3.67
CA MET A 1 -2.56 -12.90 4.78
C MET A 1 -2.50 -13.66 6.11
N THR A 2 -1.30 -13.90 6.64
CA THR A 2 -1.07 -14.65 7.90
C THR A 2 -0.77 -13.71 9.06
N LEU A 3 0.08 -12.69 8.84
CA LEU A 3 0.49 -11.74 9.88
C LEU A 3 -0.66 -10.81 10.29
N GLU A 4 -1.47 -10.40 9.31
CA GLU A 4 -2.64 -9.55 9.48
C GLU A 4 -3.67 -10.21 10.39
N LYS A 5 -3.87 -11.52 10.24
CA LYS A 5 -4.78 -12.32 11.08
C LYS A 5 -4.28 -12.47 12.51
N LEU A 6 -2.99 -12.29 12.74
CA LEU A 6 -2.37 -12.28 14.07
C LEU A 6 -2.36 -10.88 14.69
N GLY A 7 -2.95 -9.88 14.04
CA GLY A 7 -2.97 -8.49 14.51
C GLY A 7 -1.63 -7.76 14.35
N ILE A 8 -0.72 -8.29 13.53
CA ILE A 8 0.57 -7.64 13.25
C ILE A 8 0.34 -6.56 12.18
N PRO A 9 0.72 -5.29 12.43
CA PRO A 9 0.63 -4.23 11.43
C PRO A 9 1.35 -4.62 10.15
N THR A 10 0.66 -4.50 9.02
CA THR A 10 1.15 -4.93 7.71
C THR A 10 0.69 -3.96 6.63
N VAL A 11 1.58 -3.63 5.71
CA VAL A 11 1.27 -2.88 4.48
C VAL A 11 1.52 -3.81 3.30
N SER A 12 0.48 -4.02 2.48
CA SER A 12 0.62 -4.72 1.21
C SER A 12 1.07 -3.75 0.13
N VAL A 13 2.14 -4.06 -0.59
CA VAL A 13 2.65 -3.24 -1.69
C VAL A 13 2.33 -3.93 -3.01
N VAL A 14 1.63 -3.23 -3.90
CA VAL A 14 1.20 -3.75 -5.22
C VAL A 14 1.40 -2.70 -6.30
N THR A 15 1.40 -3.11 -7.58
CA THR A 15 1.39 -2.13 -8.69
C THR A 15 -0.04 -1.77 -9.11
N GLU A 16 -0.22 -0.61 -9.74
CA GLU A 16 -1.51 -0.07 -10.19
C GLU A 16 -2.48 -1.10 -10.81
N PRO A 17 -2.05 -2.00 -11.72
CA PRO A 17 -2.97 -2.95 -12.35
C PRO A 17 -3.59 -3.96 -11.37
N PHE A 18 -2.99 -4.13 -10.18
CA PHE A 18 -3.41 -5.10 -9.17
C PHE A 18 -4.08 -4.47 -7.96
N GLY A 19 -4.10 -3.14 -7.83
CA GLY A 19 -4.67 -2.44 -6.67
C GLY A 19 -6.12 -2.85 -6.37
N TYR A 20 -6.96 -2.92 -7.41
CA TYR A 20 -8.37 -3.33 -7.25
C TYR A 20 -8.52 -4.80 -6.80
N LYS A 21 -7.65 -5.70 -7.29
CA LYS A 21 -7.65 -7.12 -6.89
C LYS A 21 -7.22 -7.26 -5.44
N ALA A 22 -6.16 -6.55 -5.04
CA ALA A 22 -5.68 -6.54 -3.66
C ALA A 22 -6.77 -6.06 -2.71
N ARG A 23 -7.50 -4.98 -3.07
CA ARG A 23 -8.63 -4.49 -2.26
C ARG A 23 -9.75 -5.52 -2.17
N ALA A 24 -10.14 -6.13 -3.29
CA ALA A 24 -11.18 -7.17 -3.30
C ALA A 24 -10.80 -8.38 -2.44
N GLU A 25 -9.53 -8.81 -2.48
CA GLU A 25 -9.02 -9.93 -1.69
C GLU A 25 -9.06 -9.65 -0.19
N VAL A 26 -8.52 -8.50 0.26
CA VAL A 26 -8.53 -8.18 1.70
C VAL A 26 -9.95 -8.01 2.22
N THR A 27 -10.87 -7.45 1.43
CA THR A 27 -12.29 -7.38 1.80
C THR A 27 -12.92 -8.77 1.90
N ALA A 28 -12.68 -9.66 0.94
CA ALA A 28 -13.19 -11.03 0.97
C ALA A 28 -12.67 -11.85 2.16
N LEU A 29 -11.46 -11.53 2.64
CA LEU A 29 -10.84 -12.18 3.79
C LEU A 29 -11.23 -11.56 5.15
N GLY A 30 -12.10 -10.54 5.17
CA GLY A 30 -12.46 -9.82 6.41
C GLY A 30 -11.37 -8.90 6.93
N LEU A 31 -10.40 -8.54 6.08
CA LEU A 31 -9.21 -7.74 6.37
C LEU A 31 -9.30 -6.35 5.71
N GLY A 32 -10.50 -5.77 5.62
CA GLY A 32 -10.74 -4.50 4.92
C GLY A 32 -9.94 -3.31 5.44
N MET A 33 -9.37 -3.40 6.65
CA MET A 33 -8.51 -2.37 7.26
C MET A 33 -7.03 -2.47 6.86
N VAL A 34 -6.63 -3.49 6.10
CA VAL A 34 -5.24 -3.63 5.64
C VAL A 34 -4.88 -2.46 4.71
N ALA A 35 -3.75 -1.83 4.99
CA ALA A 35 -3.15 -0.81 4.15
C ALA A 35 -2.62 -1.44 2.86
N ILE A 36 -2.97 -0.83 1.72
CA ILE A 36 -2.53 -1.27 0.39
C ILE A 36 -1.85 -0.09 -0.28
N GLN A 37 -0.52 -0.10 -0.30
CA GLN A 37 0.27 0.88 -1.03
C GLN A 37 0.36 0.49 -2.50
N ILE A 38 -0.03 1.41 -3.38
CA ILE A 38 -0.02 1.21 -4.83
C ILE A 38 1.17 1.96 -5.42
N LEU A 39 1.99 1.25 -6.19
CA LEU A 39 3.14 1.78 -6.93
C LEU A 39 2.84 1.81 -8.44
N PRO A 40 3.45 2.73 -9.20
CA PRO A 40 3.33 2.74 -10.65
C PRO A 40 3.88 1.47 -11.29
N HIS A 41 3.31 1.11 -12.44
CA HIS A 41 3.78 0.02 -13.28
C HIS A 41 4.61 0.57 -14.46
N PRO A 42 5.68 -0.12 -14.93
CA PRO A 42 6.22 -1.40 -14.48
C PRO A 42 7.34 -1.26 -13.43
N ILE A 43 7.44 -2.24 -12.52
CA ILE A 43 8.57 -2.33 -11.57
C ILE A 43 9.72 -3.21 -12.11
N GLY A 44 9.41 -4.20 -12.96
CA GLY A 44 10.41 -5.16 -13.44
C GLY A 44 11.32 -4.69 -14.59
N GLN A 45 11.11 -3.46 -15.07
CA GLN A 45 11.81 -2.91 -16.24
C GLN A 45 12.51 -1.57 -15.95
N ILE A 46 12.50 -1.13 -14.69
CA ILE A 46 13.18 0.10 -14.27
C ILE A 46 14.58 -0.23 -13.75
N SER A 47 15.47 0.76 -13.82
CA SER A 47 16.81 0.69 -13.25
C SER A 47 16.79 0.70 -11.72
N ASP A 48 17.93 0.35 -11.11
CA ASP A 48 18.10 0.41 -9.65
C ASP A 48 17.93 1.84 -9.10
N GLU A 49 18.30 2.86 -9.88
CA GLU A 49 18.15 4.27 -9.49
C GLU A 49 16.67 4.66 -9.45
N GLU A 50 15.93 4.32 -10.50
CA GLU A 50 14.48 4.55 -10.57
C GLU A 50 13.73 3.76 -9.49
N MET A 51 14.15 2.53 -9.18
CA MET A 51 13.60 1.74 -8.08
C MET A 51 13.82 2.43 -6.72
N ARG A 52 15.00 3.00 -6.50
CA ARG A 52 15.31 3.73 -5.25
C ARG A 52 14.45 4.97 -5.13
N ALA A 53 14.37 5.78 -6.19
CA ALA A 53 13.51 6.96 -6.20
C ALA A 53 12.05 6.60 -5.91
N LEU A 54 11.53 5.54 -6.55
CA LEU A 54 10.18 5.05 -6.30
C LEU A 54 9.99 4.57 -4.85
N THR A 55 11.01 3.93 -4.28
CA THR A 55 10.97 3.46 -2.89
C THR A 55 10.97 4.64 -1.92
N ASP A 56 11.79 5.66 -2.17
CA ASP A 56 11.87 6.87 -1.36
C ASP A 56 10.53 7.61 -1.37
N GLU A 57 9.85 7.69 -2.52
CA GLU A 57 8.51 8.27 -2.64
C GLU A 57 7.42 7.49 -1.87
N ALA A 58 7.55 6.17 -1.78
CA ALA A 58 6.59 5.32 -1.09
C ALA A 58 6.91 5.12 0.41
N TYR A 59 8.11 5.48 0.84
CA TYR A 59 8.64 5.15 2.16
C TYR A 59 7.75 5.69 3.29
N ASP A 60 7.42 6.98 3.23
CA ASP A 60 6.65 7.64 4.29
C ASP A 60 5.25 7.05 4.43
N GLU A 61 4.61 6.64 3.33
CA GLU A 61 3.29 5.99 3.35
C GLU A 61 3.35 4.56 3.93
N VAL A 62 4.43 3.82 3.67
CA VAL A 62 4.66 2.50 4.28
C VAL A 62 4.92 2.66 5.78
N VAL A 63 5.77 3.60 6.18
CA VAL A 63 6.02 3.88 7.61
C VAL A 63 4.74 4.29 8.32
N PHE A 64 3.95 5.18 7.71
CA PHE A 64 2.64 5.58 8.23
C PHE A 64 1.74 4.36 8.47
N GLY A 65 1.60 3.47 7.47
CA GLY A 65 0.75 2.28 7.58
C GLY A 65 1.22 1.26 8.64
N LEU A 66 2.51 1.25 8.98
CA LEU A 66 3.09 0.32 9.97
C LEU A 66 3.15 0.88 11.40
N THR A 67 3.18 2.20 11.56
CA THR A 67 3.52 2.83 12.85
C THR A 67 2.39 3.67 13.47
N ARG A 68 1.32 3.93 12.72
CA ARG A 68 0.17 4.71 13.20
C ARG A 68 -0.94 3.80 13.73
N PRO A 69 -1.86 4.34 14.57
CA PRO A 69 -3.02 3.58 15.04
C PRO A 69 -3.83 3.00 13.88
N ALA A 70 -4.29 1.75 14.03
CA ALA A 70 -4.98 1.02 12.96
C ALA A 70 -6.24 1.73 12.44
N GLU A 71 -6.96 2.48 13.29
CA GLU A 71 -8.13 3.27 12.91
C GLU A 71 -7.76 4.44 11.99
N GLU A 72 -6.67 5.15 12.31
CA GLU A 72 -6.12 6.26 11.51
C GLU A 72 -5.65 5.74 10.14
N VAL A 73 -4.96 4.59 10.13
CA VAL A 73 -4.54 3.93 8.89
C VAL A 73 -5.76 3.48 8.08
N ALA A 74 -6.74 2.82 8.69
CA ALA A 74 -7.92 2.33 7.98
C ALA A 74 -8.70 3.49 7.34
N GLN A 75 -8.88 4.60 8.05
CA GLN A 75 -9.53 5.79 7.50
C GLN A 75 -8.77 6.35 6.29
N ALA A 76 -7.45 6.52 6.43
CA ALA A 76 -6.58 7.03 5.37
C ALA A 76 -6.64 6.19 4.08
N TYR A 77 -6.80 4.87 4.19
CA TYR A 77 -6.83 3.94 3.06
C TYR A 77 -8.25 3.56 2.57
N GLN A 78 -9.30 3.90 3.33
CA GLN A 78 -10.70 3.80 2.90
C GLN A 78 -11.12 4.99 2.04
N GLU A 79 -10.62 6.19 2.37
CA GLU A 79 -10.87 7.42 1.61
C GLU A 79 -10.01 7.51 0.33
N ALA A 80 -8.88 6.80 0.30
CA ALA A 80 -7.99 6.73 -0.85
C ALA A 80 -8.51 5.76 -1.93
N VAL A 81 -9.25 6.28 -2.90
CA VAL A 81 -9.63 5.56 -4.14
C VAL A 81 -8.47 5.54 -5.16
N ALA A 82 -7.40 6.29 -4.90
CA ALA A 82 -6.18 6.44 -5.71
C ALA A 82 -4.95 6.57 -4.78
N PRO A 83 -3.71 6.30 -5.25
CA PRO A 83 -2.50 6.40 -4.42
C PRO A 83 -2.39 7.77 -3.73
N ARG A 84 -2.12 7.76 -2.40
CA ARG A 84 -1.96 8.98 -1.58
C ARG A 84 -0.75 9.81 -1.98
N SER A 85 0.30 9.15 -2.45
CA SER A 85 1.40 9.81 -3.18
C SER A 85 0.95 10.04 -4.62
N ALA A 86 0.22 11.12 -4.84
CA ALA A 86 -0.11 11.58 -6.19
C ALA A 86 1.17 12.20 -6.80
N TYR A 87 1.89 11.39 -7.58
CA TYR A 87 2.86 11.74 -8.62
C TYR A 87 3.42 13.17 -8.53
N SER A 88 4.54 13.32 -7.81
CA SER A 88 5.35 14.54 -7.92
C SER A 88 5.82 14.66 -9.36
N ARG A 89 5.56 15.83 -9.94
CA ARG A 89 5.97 16.22 -11.30
C ARG A 89 7.48 16.22 -11.48
#